data_AF-A0A197SXC0-F1
#
_entry.id   AF-A0A197SXC0-F1
#
_cell.length_a   1.000
_cell.length_b   1.000
_cell.length_c   1.000
_cell.angle_alpha   90.00
_cell.angle_beta   90.00
_cell.angle_gamma   90.00
#
_symmetry.space_group_name_H-M   'P 1'
#
loop_
_entity.id
_entity.type
_entity.pdbx_description
1 polymer ?
#
loop_
_entity_poly.entity_id
_entity_poly.type
_entity_poly.pdbx_seq_one_letter_code
_entity_poly.pdbx_strand_id
1 'polypeptide(L)'
;MGVGPLDIGPIGGRGREIGVPGVPRAPYDYAAAPPALLDRALRIKAVCERHGVPLRAAALAFPLRHPAVASVLVGARSAAEVRDAAEQFGQPVPQALWEELGV
;
A
#
# COMPACT_ATOMS: atom_id res chain seq x y z
N MET A 1 22.96 5.74 8.21
CA MET A 1 23.13 4.27 8.16
C MET A 1 21.93 3.65 8.85
N GLY A 2 21.18 2.80 8.15
CA GLY A 2 20.01 2.08 8.70
C GLY A 2 18.65 2.59 8.22
N VAL A 3 18.34 2.41 6.93
CA VAL A 3 16.94 2.29 6.51
C VAL A 3 16.43 0.97 7.08
N GLY A 4 15.67 1.04 8.18
CA GLY A 4 15.06 -0.15 8.77
C GLY A 4 14.12 -0.81 7.76
N PRO A 5 13.92 -2.14 7.81
CA PRO A 5 12.89 -2.78 7.01
C PRO A 5 11.57 -2.07 7.30
N LEU A 6 10.88 -1.70 6.24
CA LEU A 6 9.55 -1.10 6.29
C LEU A 6 8.71 -1.90 7.28
N ASP A 7 8.53 -1.34 8.47
CA ASP A 7 7.56 -1.77 9.44
C ASP A 7 6.23 -1.74 8.69
N ILE A 8 5.68 -2.92 8.44
CA ILE A 8 4.28 -3.08 8.08
C ILE A 8 3.54 -2.79 9.39
N GLY A 9 3.63 -1.54 9.84
CA GLY A 9 2.91 -1.06 11.00
C GLY A 9 1.44 -1.46 10.83
N PRO A 10 0.71 -1.70 11.92
CA PRO A 10 -0.63 -2.23 11.84
C PRO A 10 -1.43 -1.41 10.84
N ILE A 11 -1.83 -2.07 9.75
CA ILE A 11 -2.88 -1.58 8.85
C ILE A 11 -4.22 -1.37 9.60
N GLY A 12 -4.26 -1.71 10.89
CA GLY A 12 -5.18 -1.14 11.86
C GLY A 12 -4.80 0.31 12.16
N GLY A 13 -5.36 1.24 11.39
CA GLY A 13 -5.47 2.61 11.86
C GLY A 13 -6.13 2.58 13.24
N ARG A 14 -5.49 3.18 14.27
CA ARG A 14 -6.27 3.62 15.44
C ARG A 14 -7.35 4.54 14.88
N GLY A 15 -8.58 4.03 14.80
CA GLY A 15 -9.71 4.72 14.20
C GLY A 15 -9.77 6.12 14.79
N ARG A 16 -9.55 7.13 13.95
CA ARG A 16 -9.81 8.50 14.36
C ARG A 16 -11.32 8.65 14.43
N GLU A 17 -11.79 8.87 15.65
CA GLU A 17 -13.18 9.10 15.97
C GLU A 17 -13.70 10.33 15.21
N ILE A 18 -14.68 10.12 14.33
CA ILE A 18 -15.50 11.19 13.78
C ILE A 18 -16.71 11.36 14.71
N GLY A 19 -16.57 12.29 15.65
CA GLY A 19 -17.68 12.71 16.50
C GLY A 19 -18.63 13.62 15.70
N VAL A 20 -19.72 13.07 15.21
CA VAL A 20 -20.87 13.88 14.74
C VAL A 20 -21.79 14.09 15.95
N PRO A 21 -22.09 15.34 16.38
CA PRO A 21 -22.96 15.58 17.52
C PRO A 21 -24.31 14.87 17.35
N GLY A 22 -24.68 14.01 18.30
CA GLY A 22 -25.95 13.28 18.30
C GLY A 22 -25.94 11.92 17.59
N VAL A 23 -24.82 11.48 17.02
CA VAL A 23 -24.68 10.14 16.41
C VAL A 23 -23.87 9.23 17.35
N PRO A 24 -24.34 8.02 17.69
CA PRO A 24 -23.55 7.04 18.41
C PRO A 24 -22.23 6.77 17.70
N ARG A 25 -21.14 6.77 18.47
CA ARG A 25 -19.76 6.59 17.99
C ARG A 25 -19.65 5.24 17.26
N ALA A 26 -19.61 5.26 15.92
CA ALA A 26 -19.41 4.05 15.14
C ALA A 26 -17.91 3.82 14.96
N PRO A 27 -17.35 2.66 15.35
CA PRO A 27 -16.01 2.31 14.92
C PRO A 27 -15.98 2.29 13.40
N TYR A 28 -14.96 2.91 12.83
CA TYR A 28 -14.62 2.66 11.43
C TYR A 28 -14.20 1.18 11.36
N ASP A 29 -14.81 0.41 10.47
CA ASP A 29 -14.75 -1.06 10.45
C ASP A 29 -13.36 -1.57 10.04
N TYR A 30 -12.40 -1.47 10.96
CA TYR A 30 -11.04 -1.95 10.83
C TYR A 30 -10.89 -3.22 11.66
N ALA A 31 -11.40 -4.34 11.13
CA ALA A 31 -11.11 -5.65 11.67
C ALA A 31 -9.69 -6.09 11.30
N ALA A 32 -9.11 -7.01 12.09
CA ALA A 32 -7.86 -7.66 11.71
C ALA A 32 -8.03 -8.33 10.33
N ALA A 33 -7.01 -8.19 9.47
CA ALA A 33 -7.04 -8.83 8.16
C ALA A 33 -7.14 -10.36 8.33
N PRO A 34 -8.08 -11.05 7.65
CA PRO A 34 -8.14 -12.50 7.63
C PRO A 34 -6.78 -13.11 7.24
N PRO A 35 -6.37 -14.24 7.83
CA PRO A 35 -5.06 -14.86 7.55
C PRO A 35 -4.76 -15.05 6.06
N ALA A 36 -5.76 -15.46 5.28
CA ALA A 36 -5.62 -15.64 3.83
C ALA A 36 -5.23 -14.35 3.08
N LEU A 37 -5.68 -13.17 3.54
CA LEU A 37 -5.27 -11.89 2.96
C LEU A 37 -3.83 -11.55 3.33
N LEU A 38 -3.43 -11.84 4.58
CA LEU A 38 -2.05 -11.65 5.02
C LEU A 38 -1.09 -12.54 4.22
N ASP A 39 -1.42 -13.82 4.06
CA ASP A 39 -0.62 -14.77 3.28
C ASP A 39 -0.49 -14.33 1.81
N ARG A 40 -1.56 -13.77 1.24
CA ARG A 40 -1.51 -13.17 -0.11
C ARG A 40 -0.58 -11.96 -0.14
N ALA A 41 -0.68 -11.05 0.83
CA ALA A 41 0.19 -9.88 0.90
C ALA A 41 1.67 -10.26 1.04
N LEU A 42 1.98 -11.27 1.85
CA LEU A 42 3.33 -11.78 2.02
C LEU A 42 3.88 -12.43 0.74
N ARG A 43 3.05 -13.16 -0.02
CA ARG A 43 3.44 -13.69 -1.33
C ARG A 43 3.77 -12.58 -2.32
N ILE A 44 2.95 -11.53 -2.38
CA ILE A 44 3.19 -10.37 -3.25
C ILE A 44 4.51 -9.69 -2.86
N LYS A 45 4.75 -9.48 -1.56
CA LYS A 45 6.01 -8.91 -1.04
C LYS A 45 7.21 -9.74 -1.49
N ALA A 46 7.16 -11.06 -1.35
CA ALA A 46 8.26 -11.94 -1.73
C ALA A 46 8.56 -11.90 -3.24
N VAL A 47 7.53 -11.78 -4.09
CA VAL A 47 7.72 -11.58 -5.55
C VAL A 47 8.41 -10.23 -5.80
N CYS A 48 7.91 -9.14 -5.21
CA CYS A 48 8.51 -7.81 -5.36
C CYS A 48 10.01 -7.81 -4.98
N GLU A 49 10.36 -8.47 -3.87
CA GLU A 49 11.74 -8.62 -3.41
C GLU A 49 12.63 -9.38 -4.40
N ARG A 50 12.14 -10.47 -5.02
CA ARG A 50 12.89 -11.21 -6.06
C ARG A 50 13.23 -10.36 -7.28
N HIS A 51 12.34 -9.44 -7.64
CA HIS A 51 12.52 -8.52 -8.77
C HIS A 51 13.26 -7.23 -8.38
N GLY A 52 13.65 -7.06 -7.11
CA GLY A 52 14.29 -5.84 -6.62
C GLY A 52 13.37 -4.61 -6.64
N VAL A 53 12.06 -4.82 -6.67
CA VAL A 53 11.06 -3.75 -6.73
C VAL A 53 10.51 -3.51 -5.32
N PRO A 54 10.50 -2.28 -4.81
CA PRO A 54 9.82 -1.98 -3.57
C PRO A 54 8.31 -2.28 -3.69
N LEU A 55 7.73 -2.94 -2.70
CA LEU A 55 6.29 -3.25 -2.68
C LEU A 55 5.41 -2.01 -2.89
N ARG A 56 5.83 -0.86 -2.36
CA ARG A 56 5.13 0.42 -2.54
C ARG A 56 5.12 0.88 -4.00
N ALA A 57 6.23 0.76 -4.71
CA ALA A 57 6.30 1.09 -6.14
C ALA A 57 5.35 0.19 -6.96
N ALA A 58 5.35 -1.12 -6.70
CA ALA A 58 4.40 -2.04 -7.33
C ALA A 58 2.94 -1.67 -7.01
N ALA A 59 2.62 -1.36 -5.75
CA ALA A 59 1.27 -0.97 -5.36
C ALA A 59 0.79 0.32 -6.04
N LEU A 60 1.68 1.30 -6.24
CA LEU A 60 1.37 2.55 -6.94
C LEU A 60 1.18 2.35 -8.45
N ALA A 61 1.97 1.48 -9.06
CA ALA A 61 1.91 1.19 -10.49
C ALA A 61 0.71 0.30 -10.86
N PHE A 62 0.26 -0.58 -9.96
CA PHE A 62 -0.75 -1.60 -10.26
C PHE A 62 -2.06 -1.05 -10.84
N PRO A 63 -2.73 -0.02 -10.26
CA PRO A 63 -3.99 0.49 -10.82
C PRO A 63 -3.82 1.09 -12.22
N LEU A 64 -2.67 1.71 -12.49
CA LEU A 64 -2.37 2.36 -13.77
C LEU A 64 -2.16 1.38 -14.93
N ARG A 65 -2.10 0.07 -14.64
CA ARG A 65 -2.10 -0.96 -15.69
C ARG A 65 -3.45 -1.08 -16.40
N HIS A 66 -4.53 -0.61 -15.77
CA HIS A 66 -5.85 -0.63 -16.37
C HIS A 66 -6.13 0.69 -17.10
N PRO A 67 -6.52 0.67 -18.40
CA PRO A 67 -6.66 1.89 -19.21
C PRO A 67 -7.74 2.87 -18.71
N ALA A 68 -8.68 2.39 -17.89
CA ALA A 68 -9.70 3.25 -17.28
C ALA A 68 -9.19 4.09 -16.08
N VAL A 69 -7.97 3.85 -15.58
CA VAL A 69 -7.43 4.58 -14.42
C VAL A 69 -6.57 5.75 -14.91
N ALA A 70 -7.09 6.96 -14.78
CA ALA A 70 -6.38 8.18 -15.17
C ALA A 70 -5.30 8.60 -14.15
N SER A 71 -5.51 8.33 -12.85
CA SER A 71 -4.59 8.71 -11.79
C SER A 71 -4.77 7.86 -10.53
N VAL A 72 -3.73 7.86 -9.68
CA VAL A 72 -3.73 7.22 -8.36
C VAL A 72 -3.50 8.32 -7.32
N LEU A 73 -4.48 8.53 -6.44
CA LEU A 73 -4.38 9.50 -5.35
C LEU A 73 -3.71 8.85 -4.14
N VAL A 74 -2.61 9.45 -3.67
CA VAL A 74 -1.87 8.98 -2.49
C VAL A 74 -2.09 9.96 -1.34
N GLY A 75 -2.57 9.44 -0.21
CA GLY A 75 -2.66 10.22 1.03
C GLY A 75 -1.31 10.28 1.74
N ALA A 76 -0.87 11.48 2.10
CA ALA A 76 0.36 11.72 2.85
C ALA A 76 0.11 12.73 3.98
N ARG A 77 0.73 12.51 5.14
CA ARG A 77 0.58 13.33 6.35
C ARG A 77 1.78 14.23 6.60
N SER A 78 2.83 14.11 5.77
CA SER A 78 4.05 14.90 5.89
C SER A 78 4.70 15.11 4.53
N ALA A 79 5.54 16.14 4.42
CA ALA A 79 6.34 16.38 3.22
C ALA A 79 7.32 15.22 2.92
N ALA A 80 7.76 14.48 3.95
CA ALA A 80 8.60 13.31 3.77
C ALA A 80 7.84 12.15 3.09
N GLU A 81 6.60 11.91 3.50
CA GLU A 81 5.74 10.90 2.87
C GLU A 81 5.39 11.27 1.42
N VAL A 82 5.17 12.56 1.12
CA VAL A 82 4.96 13.02 -0.26
C VAL A 82 6.19 12.73 -1.13
N ARG A 83 7.39 13.01 -0.62
CA ARG A 83 8.65 12.74 -1.34
C ARG A 83 8.88 11.24 -1.55
N ASP A 84 8.69 10.44 -0.51
CA ASP A 84 8.77 8.97 -0.62
C ASP A 84 7.78 8.45 -1.68
N ALA A 85 6.51 8.87 -1.64
CA ALA A 85 5.52 8.46 -2.63
C ALA A 85 5.92 8.83 -4.05
N ALA A 86 6.45 10.03 -4.28
CA ALA A 86 6.93 10.48 -5.59
C ALA A 86 8.15 9.67 -6.06
N GLU A 87 9.10 9.38 -5.17
CA GLU A 87 10.28 8.55 -5.45
C GLU A 87 9.87 7.10 -5.80
N GLN A 88 8.94 6.51 -5.03
CA GLN A 88 8.42 5.17 -5.31
C GLN A 88 7.63 5.11 -6.62
N PHE A 89 6.85 6.15 -6.92
CA PHE A 89 6.10 6.25 -8.17
C PHE A 89 7.00 6.31 -9.40
N GLY A 90 8.17 6.95 -9.28
CA GLY A 90 9.15 7.04 -10.36
C GLY A 90 9.93 5.74 -10.62
N GLN A 91 9.79 4.71 -9.80
CA GLN A 91 10.52 3.45 -10.00
C GLN A 91 9.87 2.60 -11.09
N PRO A 92 10.64 2.11 -12.08
CA PRO A 92 10.11 1.22 -13.09
C PRO A 92 9.73 -0.13 -12.46
N VAL A 93 8.55 -0.64 -12.82
CA VAL A 93 8.10 -1.98 -12.43
C VAL A 93 8.15 -2.90 -13.65
N PRO A 94 9.05 -3.89 -13.69
CA PRO A 94 9.23 -4.76 -14.84
C PRO A 94 8.00 -5.62 -15.10
N GLN A 95 7.71 -5.87 -16.37
CA GLN A 95 6.57 -6.71 -16.78
C GLN A 95 6.62 -8.12 -16.18
N ALA A 96 7.82 -8.68 -16.03
CA ALA A 96 8.05 -9.99 -15.43
C ALA A 96 7.51 -10.12 -13.99
N LEU A 97 7.47 -9.02 -13.23
CA LEU A 97 6.86 -9.01 -11.89
C LEU A 97 5.35 -9.29 -11.97
N TRP A 98 4.65 -8.69 -12.94
CA TRP A 98 3.21 -8.87 -13.11
C TRP A 98 2.86 -10.28 -13.60
N GLU A 99 3.67 -10.81 -14.53
CA GLU A 99 3.54 -12.18 -15.02
C GLU A 99 3.65 -13.20 -13.89
N GLU A 100 4.62 -13.01 -12.99
CA GLU A 100 4.79 -13.89 -11.82
C GLU A 100 3.66 -13.75 -10.80
N LEU A 101 3.09 -12.55 -10.66
CA LEU A 101 1.90 -12.33 -9.84
C LEU A 101 0.60 -12.86 -10.48
N GLY A 102 0.61 -13.13 -11.78
CA GLY A 102 -0.56 -13.55 -12.56
C GLY A 102 -1.62 -12.46 -12.70
N VAL A 103 -1.21 -11.19 -12.87
CA VAL A 103 -2.10 -10.01 -12.99
C VAL A 103 -1.85 -9.14 -14.22
#